data_AF-A0A392TBT1-F1
#
_entry.id   AF-A0A392TBT1-F1
#
_cell.length_a   1.000
_cell.length_b   1.000
_cell.length_c   1.000
_cell.angle_alpha   90.00
_cell.angle_beta   90.00
_cell.angle_gamma   90.00
#
_symmetry.space_group_name_H-M   'P 1'
#
loop_
_entity.id
_entity.type
_entity.pdbx_description
1 polymer ?
#
loop_
_entity_poly.entity_id
_entity_poly.type
_entity_poly.pdbx_seq_one_letter_code
_entity_poly.pdbx_strand_id
1 'polypeptide(L)'
;QRRRSPQGLVLMAKQGPSSSKGRGNHGHQSPPPLRGNTSPRRSPPGSDEEDSRCPLSKEIMRAPIPAGFEKPPQLGTYDGKADPDEHIDNI
;
A
#
# COMPACT_ATOMS: atom_id res chain seq x y z
N GLN A 1 -8.40 19.44 -44.31
CA GLN A 1 -8.35 19.01 -42.90
C GLN A 1 -6.94 18.47 -42.60
N ARG A 2 -6.21 19.04 -41.63
CA ARG A 2 -4.84 18.64 -41.28
C ARG A 2 -4.88 17.60 -40.15
N ARG A 3 -4.46 16.36 -40.41
CA ARG A 3 -4.26 15.34 -39.38
C ARG A 3 -2.95 15.64 -38.64
N ARG A 4 -3.03 16.01 -37.36
CA ARG A 4 -1.85 16.13 -36.48
C ARG A 4 -1.63 14.79 -35.78
N SER A 5 -0.47 14.19 -36.00
CA SER A 5 0.00 13.01 -35.25
C SER A 5 0.37 13.43 -33.82
N PRO A 6 -0.01 12.67 -32.77
CA PRO A 6 0.50 12.90 -31.44
C PRO A 6 1.94 12.35 -31.34
N GLN A 7 2.83 13.18 -30.82
CA GLN A 7 4.25 12.88 -30.65
C GLN A 7 4.43 11.80 -29.56
N GLY A 8 5.28 10.81 -29.84
CA GLY A 8 5.43 9.59 -29.05
C GLY A 8 5.91 9.81 -27.60
N LEU A 9 5.63 8.81 -26.76
CA LEU A 9 6.05 8.75 -25.35
C LEU A 9 7.56 8.47 -25.24
N VAL A 10 8.25 9.24 -24.40
CA VAL A 10 9.68 9.07 -24.08
C VAL A 10 9.82 8.38 -22.71
N LEU A 11 10.54 7.25 -22.65
CA LEU A 11 10.83 6.53 -21.41
C LEU A 11 12.03 7.18 -20.69
N MET A 12 11.81 7.68 -19.46
CA MET A 12 12.88 8.25 -18.61
C MET A 12 13.49 7.15 -17.73
N ALA A 13 14.74 6.78 -17.98
CA ALA A 13 15.48 5.82 -17.16
C ALA A 13 16.00 6.48 -15.87
N LYS A 14 15.83 5.78 -14.74
CA LYS A 14 16.28 6.19 -13.41
C LYS A 14 17.82 6.17 -13.34
N GLN A 15 18.43 7.31 -13.03
CA GLN A 15 19.81 7.36 -12.50
C GLN A 15 19.82 8.26 -11.26
N GLY A 16 19.98 7.64 -10.10
CA GLY A 16 20.25 8.34 -8.84
C GLY A 16 21.75 8.58 -8.69
N PRO A 17 22.19 9.75 -8.19
CA PRO A 17 23.59 9.95 -7.83
C PRO A 17 23.91 9.12 -6.58
N SER A 18 24.79 8.13 -6.76
CA SER A 18 25.45 7.44 -5.65
C SER A 18 26.47 8.39 -5.02
N SER A 19 26.16 8.95 -3.86
CA SER A 19 27.16 9.61 -3.00
C SER A 19 27.49 8.68 -1.84
N SER A 20 28.63 7.99 -1.95
CA SER A 20 29.21 7.19 -0.87
C SER A 20 30.47 7.88 -0.38
N LYS A 21 30.37 8.58 0.76
CA LYS A 21 31.50 8.91 1.64
C LYS A 21 30.99 9.54 2.93
N GLY A 22 30.95 8.73 3.97
CA GLY A 22 30.74 9.14 5.35
C GLY A 22 31.33 8.08 6.27
N ARG A 23 32.66 8.05 6.35
CA ARG A 23 33.41 7.18 7.28
C ARG A 23 33.02 7.55 8.71
N GLY A 24 32.39 6.61 9.42
CA GLY A 24 32.20 6.72 10.85
C GLY A 24 33.56 6.69 11.58
N ASN A 25 33.70 7.50 12.61
CA ASN A 25 34.68 7.25 13.66
C ASN A 25 34.18 7.77 15.02
N HIS A 26 33.70 6.81 15.82
CA HIS A 26 34.01 6.61 17.24
C HIS A 26 34.00 7.84 18.17
N GLY A 27 32.81 8.35 18.47
CA GLY A 27 32.55 9.15 19.67
C GLY A 27 31.94 8.29 20.78
N HIS A 28 32.65 8.20 21.90
CA HIS A 28 32.14 7.97 23.25
C HIS A 28 31.47 6.61 23.53
N GLN A 29 32.26 5.69 24.07
CA GLN A 29 31.78 4.52 24.80
C GLN A 29 30.85 4.96 25.94
N SER A 30 29.57 4.64 25.84
CA SER A 30 28.65 4.64 26.98
C SER A 30 28.52 3.20 27.46
N PRO A 31 28.67 2.88 28.76
CA PRO A 31 28.45 1.52 29.23
C PRO A 31 26.99 1.13 29.02
N PRO A 32 26.69 -0.15 28.70
CA PRO A 32 25.30 -0.58 28.53
C PRO A 32 24.54 -0.42 29.85
N PRO A 33 23.32 0.15 29.85
CA PRO A 33 22.51 0.20 31.06
C PRO A 33 22.19 -1.22 31.51
N LEU A 34 22.41 -1.49 32.81
CA LEU A 34 22.06 -2.74 33.47
C LEU A 34 20.64 -3.15 33.07
N ARG A 35 20.51 -4.35 32.51
CA ARG A 35 19.25 -4.94 32.05
C ARG A 35 18.36 -5.29 33.24
N GLY A 36 17.66 -4.29 33.77
CA GLY A 36 16.56 -4.44 34.72
C GLY A 36 15.31 -4.90 33.98
N ASN A 37 14.88 -6.13 34.26
CA ASN A 37 13.61 -6.67 33.78
C ASN A 37 12.46 -6.03 34.58
N THR A 38 11.79 -5.00 34.03
CA THR A 38 10.37 -4.68 34.32
C THR A 38 9.90 -3.54 33.42
N SER A 39 9.13 -3.87 32.37
CA SER A 39 7.89 -3.17 31.97
C SER A 39 7.48 -3.68 30.58
N PRO A 40 6.23 -4.17 30.39
CA PRO A 40 5.68 -4.28 29.06
C PRO A 40 5.74 -2.89 28.46
N ARG A 41 6.35 -2.77 27.29
CA ARG A 41 6.53 -1.55 26.51
C ARG A 41 5.18 -0.84 26.39
N ARG A 42 4.83 0.01 27.36
CA ARG A 42 3.63 0.83 27.31
C ARG A 42 3.84 1.75 26.12
N SER A 43 3.04 1.54 25.09
CA SER A 43 2.85 2.50 24.02
C SER A 43 2.70 3.89 24.64
N PRO A 44 3.32 4.94 24.08
CA PRO A 44 3.21 6.28 24.62
C PRO A 44 1.72 6.65 24.81
N PRO A 45 1.32 7.16 25.99
CA PRO A 45 -0.05 7.60 26.22
C PRO A 45 -0.29 8.84 25.37
N GLY A 46 -1.20 8.73 24.41
CA GLY A 46 -1.48 9.82 23.46
C GLY A 46 -0.82 9.65 22.10
N SER A 47 -0.72 8.42 21.59
CA SER A 47 -0.83 8.22 20.14
C SER A 47 -2.30 8.49 19.75
N ASP A 48 -2.73 9.74 19.89
CA ASP A 48 -3.93 10.31 19.24
C ASP A 48 -3.64 10.48 17.75
N GLU A 49 -3.05 9.45 17.16
CA GLU A 49 -3.10 9.26 15.73
C GLU A 49 -4.54 8.77 15.55
N GLU A 50 -5.50 9.69 15.47
CA GLU A 50 -6.91 9.42 15.17
C GLU A 50 -6.97 8.67 13.84
N ASP A 51 -6.74 7.35 13.86
CA ASP A 51 -6.66 6.38 12.77
C ASP A 51 -6.39 7.01 11.39
N SER A 52 -5.38 7.89 11.31
CA SER A 52 -5.20 8.86 10.22
C SER A 52 -4.76 8.21 8.90
N ARG A 53 -4.75 6.88 8.91
CA ARG A 53 -4.51 5.99 7.78
C ARG A 53 -5.80 5.60 7.07
N CYS A 54 -6.98 5.81 7.66
CA CYS A 54 -8.23 5.58 6.95
C CYS A 54 -8.67 6.86 6.22
N PRO A 55 -8.71 6.87 4.88
CA PRO A 55 -9.19 8.02 4.12
C PRO A 55 -10.69 8.27 4.31
N LEU A 56 -11.41 7.39 5.01
CA LEU A 56 -12.84 7.47 5.25
C LEU A 56 -13.12 7.76 6.73
N SER A 57 -14.14 8.59 6.98
CA SER A 57 -14.60 8.86 8.35
C SER A 57 -15.23 7.60 8.98
N LYS A 58 -15.24 7.55 10.32
CA LYS A 58 -15.87 6.46 11.08
C LYS A 58 -17.37 6.30 10.76
N GLU A 59 -18.04 7.41 10.44
CA GLU A 59 -19.45 7.41 10.02
C GLU A 59 -19.63 6.65 8.70
N ILE A 60 -18.78 6.93 7.70
CA ILE A 60 -18.82 6.24 6.41
C ILE A 60 -18.49 4.75 6.57
N MET A 61 -17.48 4.41 7.38
CA MET A 61 -17.12 3.01 7.62
C MET A 61 -18.22 2.21 8.34
N ARG A 62 -19.06 2.87 9.14
CA ARG A 62 -20.15 2.24 9.90
C ARG A 62 -21.50 2.33 9.21
N ALA A 63 -21.59 3.07 8.11
CA ALA A 63 -22.82 3.20 7.36
C ALA A 63 -23.28 1.81 6.88
N PRO A 64 -24.58 1.49 6.99
CA PRO A 64 -25.09 0.22 6.49
C PRO A 64 -24.93 0.16 4.97
N ILE A 65 -24.62 -1.04 4.46
CA ILE A 65 -24.65 -1.31 3.03
C ILE A 65 -26.11 -1.23 2.54
N PRO A 66 -26.40 -0.51 1.43
CA PRO A 66 -27.74 -0.48 0.87
C PRO A 66 -28.25 -1.87 0.46
N ALA A 67 -29.57 -2.07 0.51
CA ALA A 67 -30.19 -3.30 0.05
C ALA A 67 -29.86 -3.57 -1.43
N GLY A 68 -29.52 -4.82 -1.77
CA GLY A 68 -29.11 -5.23 -3.12
C GLY A 68 -27.61 -5.05 -3.42
N PHE A 69 -26.83 -4.49 -2.47
CA PHE A 69 -25.37 -4.40 -2.54
C PHE A 69 -24.70 -5.32 -1.52
N GLU A 70 -25.41 -6.33 -1.03
CA GLU A 70 -24.84 -7.32 -0.13
C GLU A 70 -23.71 -8.10 -0.81
N LYS A 71 -22.94 -8.82 0.00
CA LYS A 71 -21.86 -9.65 -0.49
C LYS A 71 -22.40 -10.60 -1.58
N PRO A 72 -21.78 -10.64 -2.77
CA PRO A 72 -22.20 -11.56 -3.81
C PRO A 72 -22.05 -13.01 -3.34
N PRO A 73 -22.78 -13.95 -3.96
CA PRO A 73 -22.60 -15.38 -3.68
C PRO A 73 -21.13 -15.77 -3.87
N GLN A 74 -20.69 -16.77 -3.12
CA GLN A 74 -19.33 -17.29 -3.27
C GLN A 74 -19.21 -17.90 -4.67
N LEU A 75 -18.38 -17.29 -5.50
CA LEU A 75 -18.03 -17.83 -6.81
C LEU A 75 -16.98 -18.93 -6.63
N GLY A 76 -17.01 -19.93 -7.52
CA GLY A 76 -15.95 -20.93 -7.59
C GLY A 76 -14.60 -20.29 -7.90
N THR A 77 -13.52 -20.95 -7.48
CA THR A 77 -12.16 -20.54 -7.89
C THR A 77 -12.02 -20.72 -9.39
N TYR A 78 -11.70 -19.65 -10.10
CA TYR A 78 -11.37 -19.72 -11.51
C TYR A 78 -10.06 -20.51 -11.71
N ASP A 79 -10.13 -21.60 -12.47
CA ASP A 79 -9.00 -22.51 -12.71
C ASP A 79 -8.08 -22.06 -13.87
N GLY A 80 -8.47 -21.01 -14.59
CA GLY A 80 -7.75 -20.51 -15.76
C GLY A 80 -7.71 -21.49 -16.92
N LYS A 81 -8.61 -22.47 -16.97
CA LYS A 81 -8.68 -23.47 -18.04
C LYS A 81 -9.79 -23.22 -19.05
N ALA A 82 -10.84 -22.53 -18.63
CA ALA A 82 -11.88 -22.10 -19.54
C ALA A 82 -11.33 -21.04 -20.51
N ASP A 83 -11.61 -21.21 -21.80
CA ASP A 83 -11.26 -20.24 -22.83
C ASP A 83 -12.19 -19.02 -22.69
N PRO A 84 -11.65 -17.79 -22.50
CA PRO A 84 -12.47 -16.59 -22.40
C PRO A 84 -13.26 -16.27 -23.69
N ASP A 85 -12.96 -16.89 -24.83
CA ASP A 85 -13.68 -16.65 -26.07
C ASP A 85 -14.77 -17.70 -26.36
N GLU A 86 -14.85 -18.79 -25.57
CA GLU A 86 -15.79 -19.91 -25.80
C GLU A 86 -17.26 -19.51 -25.69
N HIS A 87 -17.58 -18.46 -24.94
CA HIS A 87 -18.95 -17.98 -24.72
C HIS A 87 -19.37 -16.86 -25.69
N ILE A 88 -18.52 -16.52 -26.67
CA ILE A 88 -18.87 -15.58 -27.74
C ILE A 88 -19.52 -16.38 -28.87
N ASP A 89 -20.85 -16.39 -28.91
CA ASP A 89 -21.59 -16.91 -30.05
C ASP A 89 -21.37 -15.99 -31.26
N ASN A 90 -20.93 -16.55 -32.39
CA ASN A 90 -20.87 -15.82 -33.66
C ASN A 90 -22.31 -15.53 -34.12
N ILE A 91 -22.77 -14.31 -33.82
CA ILE A 91 -24.04 -13.73 -34.29
C ILE A 91 -24.01 -13.35 -35.76
#